data_AF-A0A4R4RIU0-F1
#
_entry.id   AF-A0A4R4RIU0-F1
#
_cell.length_a   1.000
_cell.length_b   1.000
_cell.length_c   1.000
_cell.angle_alpha   90.00
_cell.angle_beta   90.00
_cell.angle_gamma   90.00
#
_symmetry.space_group_name_H-M   'P 1'
#
loop_
_entity.id
_entity.type
_entity.pdbx_description
1 polymer ?
#
loop_
_entity_poly.entity_id
_entity_poly.type
_entity_poly.pdbx_seq_one_letter_code
_entity_poly.pdbx_strand_id
1 'polypeptide(L)'
;MTWSADLLEQLEFYWTFHFRPRLAGLTDDEYLWEPVDGAWSLRPVGPGGALEPEFLQPEPPIPPVTTIAWRAVHIGRDVLGKRARAFFDPDAADADMYDARHWPAALPGDAAGALAMLDEGYRLWHEGVAALDDEALLRPLGPRGAAYAEDTMAKLVLHVNREVMAHGAEICLLRDLYRAYADRRDPVVAAALRGDAPAVARATADGGAVRPTLVAEAAGLHHWDVVRALVAAGAPADGALHYAAGAGELEVVTLLVEHGADTGAVDDRFRLTPAAWADYFQHPEVAAYLSR
;
A
#
# COMPACT_ATOMS: atom_id res chain seq x y z
N MET A 1 -19.27 -2.84 25.80
CA MET A 1 -18.89 -2.61 24.39
C MET A 1 -19.98 -1.76 23.79
N THR A 2 -19.63 -0.61 23.23
CA THR A 2 -20.54 0.21 22.43
C THR A 2 -20.32 -0.17 20.97
N TRP A 3 -21.35 -0.02 20.14
CA TRP A 3 -21.22 -0.28 18.69
C TRP A 3 -20.19 0.66 18.04
N SER A 4 -19.93 1.83 18.63
CA SER A 4 -18.89 2.75 18.18
C SER A 4 -17.49 2.12 18.22
N ALA A 5 -17.19 1.31 19.24
CA ALA A 5 -15.87 0.66 19.36
C ALA A 5 -15.67 -0.39 18.26
N ASP A 6 -16.65 -1.26 18.02
CA ASP A 6 -16.54 -2.33 17.01
C ASP A 6 -16.46 -1.77 15.58
N LEU A 7 -17.22 -0.69 15.29
CA LEU A 7 -17.17 0.00 14.00
C LEU A 7 -15.82 0.70 13.79
N LEU A 8 -15.25 1.28 14.85
CA LEU A 8 -13.97 1.98 14.78
C LEU A 8 -12.80 1.00 14.63
N GLU A 9 -12.81 -0.11 15.36
CA GLU A 9 -11.76 -1.14 15.29
C GLU A 9 -11.55 -1.67 13.87
N GLN A 10 -12.64 -1.79 13.09
CA GLN A 10 -12.55 -2.20 11.68
C GLN A 10 -11.69 -1.24 10.86
N LEU A 11 -11.93 0.06 10.99
CA LEU A 11 -11.18 1.09 10.27
C LEU A 11 -9.77 1.24 10.84
N GLU A 12 -9.60 1.19 12.16
CA GLU A 12 -8.30 1.32 12.84
C GLU A 12 -7.36 0.18 12.47
N PHE A 13 -7.85 -1.07 12.48
CA PHE A 13 -7.07 -2.22 12.08
C PHE A 13 -6.62 -2.10 10.63
N TYR A 14 -7.54 -1.77 9.72
CA TYR A 14 -7.21 -1.59 8.31
C TYR A 14 -6.20 -0.45 8.10
N TRP A 15 -6.44 0.71 8.73
CA TRP A 15 -5.55 1.87 8.63
C TRP A 15 -4.15 1.55 9.13
N THR A 16 -4.04 0.95 10.32
CA THR A 16 -2.77 0.73 11.02
C THR A 16 -1.96 -0.41 10.42
N PHE A 17 -2.59 -1.51 10.02
CA PHE A 17 -1.87 -2.72 9.60
C PHE A 17 -1.84 -2.91 8.08
N HIS A 18 -2.83 -2.42 7.33
CA HIS A 18 -2.93 -2.69 5.90
C HIS A 18 -2.66 -1.46 5.03
N PHE A 19 -3.16 -0.28 5.41
CA PHE A 19 -3.11 0.88 4.53
C PHE A 19 -1.92 1.79 4.80
N ARG A 20 -1.82 2.40 5.99
CA ARG A 20 -0.82 3.43 6.26
C ARG A 20 0.64 2.95 6.15
N PRO A 21 1.02 1.73 6.61
CA PRO A 21 2.37 1.20 6.39
C PRO A 21 2.69 0.99 4.90
N ARG A 22 1.68 0.62 4.10
CA ARG A 22 1.81 0.45 2.65
C ARG A 22 1.99 1.76 1.90
N LEU A 23 1.84 2.91 2.57
CA LEU A 23 2.16 4.25 2.05
C LEU A 23 3.58 4.72 2.39
N ALA A 24 4.36 3.94 3.15
CA ALA A 24 5.76 4.26 3.41
C ALA A 24 6.57 4.34 2.11
N GLY A 25 7.44 5.36 2.00
CA GLY A 25 8.28 5.58 0.82
C GLY A 25 7.52 5.99 -0.45
N LEU A 26 6.28 6.48 -0.35
CA LEU A 26 5.56 7.06 -1.50
C LEU A 26 6.33 8.30 -2.00
N THR A 27 6.75 8.28 -3.27
CA THR A 27 7.43 9.41 -3.92
C THR A 27 6.45 10.28 -4.68
N ASP A 28 6.86 11.50 -5.03
CA ASP A 28 6.03 12.40 -5.86
C ASP A 28 5.77 11.82 -7.25
N ASP A 29 6.78 11.17 -7.85
CA ASP A 29 6.64 10.47 -9.14
C ASP A 29 5.59 9.35 -9.07
N GLU A 30 5.58 8.56 -7.99
CA GLU A 30 4.59 7.49 -7.78
C GLU A 30 3.21 8.08 -7.47
N TYR A 31 3.14 9.12 -6.65
CA TYR A 31 1.90 9.81 -6.29
C TYR A 31 1.17 10.38 -7.53
N LEU A 32 1.93 11.00 -8.43
CA LEU A 32 1.45 11.61 -9.68
C LEU A 32 1.44 10.63 -10.87
N TRP A 33 1.76 9.35 -10.66
CA TRP A 33 1.83 8.38 -11.75
C TRP A 33 0.47 8.10 -12.38
N GLU A 34 0.41 8.19 -13.71
CA GLU A 34 -0.75 7.79 -14.52
C GLU A 34 -0.54 6.37 -15.05
N PRO A 35 -1.32 5.37 -14.58
CA PRO A 35 -1.09 3.98 -14.94
C PRO A 35 -1.51 3.64 -16.38
N VAL A 36 -2.43 4.42 -16.94
CA VAL A 36 -3.00 4.27 -18.28
C VAL A 36 -3.26 5.63 -18.89
N ASP A 37 -3.26 5.70 -20.22
CA ASP A 37 -3.64 6.92 -20.94
C ASP A 37 -5.09 7.31 -20.60
N GLY A 38 -5.32 8.60 -20.35
CA GLY A 38 -6.65 9.13 -20.02
C GLY A 38 -7.11 8.87 -18.58
N ALA A 39 -6.20 8.47 -17.68
CA ALA A 39 -6.49 8.36 -16.26
C ALA A 39 -6.93 9.71 -15.66
N TRP A 40 -7.89 9.66 -14.74
CA TRP A 40 -8.31 10.83 -13.96
C TRP A 40 -7.35 11.09 -12.80
N SER A 41 -6.84 12.31 -12.73
CA SER A 41 -5.87 12.73 -11.72
C SER A 41 -6.28 14.06 -11.08
N LEU A 42 -5.36 14.68 -10.34
CA LEU A 42 -5.47 16.07 -9.94
C LEU A 42 -4.97 16.96 -11.08
N ARG A 43 -5.75 17.98 -11.45
CA ARG A 43 -5.40 18.93 -12.51
C ARG A 43 -5.40 20.36 -11.98
N PRO A 44 -4.42 21.19 -12.38
CA PRO A 44 -4.47 22.61 -12.07
C PRO A 44 -5.64 23.27 -12.80
N VAL A 45 -6.44 24.02 -12.07
CA VAL A 45 -7.58 24.78 -12.59
C VAL A 45 -7.41 26.28 -12.30
N GLY A 46 -7.86 27.09 -13.26
CA GLY A 46 -7.86 28.55 -13.17
C GLY A 46 -6.46 29.20 -13.15
N PRO A 47 -6.40 30.53 -13.06
CA PRO A 47 -5.14 31.30 -13.17
C PRO A 47 -4.14 31.04 -12.04
N GLY A 48 -4.60 30.52 -10.89
CA GLY A 48 -3.76 30.20 -9.73
C GLY A 48 -3.23 28.77 -9.71
N GLY A 49 -3.61 27.92 -10.67
CA GLY A 49 -3.17 26.53 -10.74
C GLY A 49 -3.59 25.68 -9.54
N ALA A 50 -4.71 26.04 -8.89
CA ALA A 50 -5.23 25.25 -7.78
C ALA A 50 -5.56 23.85 -8.28
N LEU A 51 -5.12 22.81 -7.57
CA LEU A 51 -5.40 21.44 -7.97
C LEU A 51 -6.85 21.09 -7.64
N GLU A 52 -7.53 20.42 -8.56
CA GLU A 52 -8.84 19.79 -8.36
C GLU A 52 -8.82 18.37 -8.93
N PRO A 53 -9.53 17.40 -8.31
CA PRO A 53 -9.69 16.08 -8.90
C PRO A 53 -10.58 16.17 -10.14
N GLU A 54 -10.16 15.50 -11.21
CA GLU A 54 -11.02 15.34 -12.38
C GLU A 54 -12.28 14.57 -12.01
N PHE A 55 -13.43 15.18 -12.28
CA PHE A 55 -14.74 14.61 -12.03
C PHE A 55 -15.73 15.20 -13.02
N LEU A 56 -16.63 14.37 -13.57
CA LEU A 56 -17.66 14.79 -14.52
C LEU A 56 -19.02 14.29 -14.07
N GLN A 57 -20.04 15.14 -14.21
CA GLN A 57 -21.43 14.76 -13.98
C GLN A 57 -22.30 15.17 -15.19
N PRO A 58 -23.04 14.22 -15.82
CA PRO A 58 -23.04 12.79 -15.55
C PRO A 58 -21.68 12.14 -15.88
N GLU A 59 -21.36 11.06 -15.16
CA GLU A 59 -20.16 10.27 -15.45
C GLU A 59 -20.24 9.62 -16.84
N PRO A 60 -19.09 9.38 -17.50
CA PRO A 60 -19.07 8.62 -18.74
C PRO A 60 -19.54 7.16 -18.50
N PRO A 61 -20.03 6.46 -19.54
CA PRO A 61 -20.52 5.08 -19.39
C PRO A 61 -19.49 4.10 -18.82
N ILE A 62 -18.21 4.38 -19.03
CA ILE A 62 -17.09 3.69 -18.39
C ILE A 62 -16.23 4.77 -17.72
N PRO A 63 -16.26 4.87 -16.38
CA PRO A 63 -15.39 5.79 -15.64
C PRO A 63 -13.91 5.49 -15.91
N PRO A 64 -13.07 6.53 -16.14
CA PRO A 64 -11.63 6.35 -16.27
C PRO A 64 -10.99 5.81 -14.99
N VAL A 65 -9.84 5.14 -15.15
CA VAL A 65 -9.01 4.75 -14.01
C VAL A 65 -8.53 6.02 -13.31
N THR A 66 -8.71 6.13 -11.99
CA THR A 66 -8.18 7.26 -11.21
C THR A 66 -6.72 7.00 -10.79
N THR A 67 -5.94 8.03 -10.47
CA THR A 67 -4.56 7.86 -9.97
C THR A 67 -4.50 7.69 -8.46
N ILE A 68 -3.28 7.48 -7.91
CA ILE A 68 -3.03 7.54 -6.47
C ILE A 68 -3.40 8.93 -5.94
N ALA A 69 -2.96 10.01 -6.60
CA ALA A 69 -3.30 11.37 -6.21
C ALA A 69 -4.80 11.64 -6.10
N TRP A 70 -5.57 11.22 -7.11
CA TRP A 70 -7.02 11.35 -7.09
C TRP A 70 -7.65 10.60 -5.92
N ARG A 71 -7.27 9.32 -5.72
CA ARG A 71 -7.83 8.48 -4.65
C ARG A 71 -7.43 8.97 -3.26
N ALA A 72 -6.21 9.45 -3.08
CA ALA A 72 -5.76 10.00 -1.80
C ALA A 72 -6.58 11.24 -1.42
N VAL A 73 -6.86 12.14 -2.38
CA VAL A 73 -7.76 13.28 -2.18
C VAL A 73 -9.18 12.81 -1.88
N HIS A 74 -9.73 11.91 -2.69
CA HIS A 74 -11.09 11.39 -2.46
C HIS A 74 -11.23 10.79 -1.05
N ILE A 75 -10.27 9.97 -0.60
CA ILE A 75 -10.29 9.41 0.76
C ILE A 75 -10.11 10.50 1.83
N GLY A 76 -8.99 11.23 1.77
CA GLY A 76 -8.57 12.14 2.83
C GLY A 76 -9.48 13.36 2.96
N ARG A 77 -9.79 14.02 1.84
CA ARG A 77 -10.65 15.20 1.79
C ARG A 77 -12.12 14.82 1.77
N ASP A 78 -12.57 14.06 0.78
CA ASP A 78 -14.02 13.92 0.52
C ASP A 78 -14.69 12.90 1.44
N VAL A 79 -14.10 11.72 1.59
CA VAL A 79 -14.61 10.63 2.43
C VAL A 79 -14.45 10.93 3.91
N LEU A 80 -13.24 11.29 4.35
CA LEU A 80 -12.96 11.48 5.77
C LEU A 80 -13.14 12.94 6.20
N GLY A 81 -12.31 13.85 5.66
CA GLY A 81 -12.17 15.22 6.16
C GLY A 81 -13.45 16.04 6.13
N LYS A 82 -14.08 16.16 4.96
CA LYS A 82 -15.31 16.96 4.77
C LYS A 82 -16.46 16.41 5.60
N ARG A 83 -16.63 15.08 5.66
CA ARG A 83 -17.67 14.45 6.49
C ARG A 83 -17.39 14.63 7.97
N ALA A 84 -16.14 14.50 8.40
CA ALA A 84 -15.75 14.74 9.79
C ALA A 84 -16.05 16.19 10.21
N ARG A 85 -15.66 17.17 9.38
CA ARG A 85 -15.97 18.58 9.64
C ARG A 85 -17.46 18.89 9.51
N ALA A 86 -18.21 18.20 8.65
CA ALA A 86 -19.65 18.38 8.56
C ALA A 86 -20.37 17.88 9.82
N PHE A 87 -19.96 16.76 10.43
CA PHE A 87 -20.72 16.14 11.51
C PHE A 87 -20.17 16.37 12.93
N PHE A 88 -18.86 16.62 13.07
CA PHE A 88 -18.18 16.65 14.36
C PHE A 88 -17.57 18.00 14.73
N ASP A 89 -17.47 18.94 13.78
CA ASP A 89 -17.03 20.30 14.05
C ASP A 89 -18.20 21.15 14.62
N PRO A 90 -18.08 21.72 15.83
CA PRO A 90 -19.11 22.60 16.38
C PRO A 90 -19.30 23.87 15.56
N ASP A 91 -18.27 24.33 14.84
CA ASP A 91 -18.27 25.52 14.00
C ASP A 91 -18.54 25.19 12.52
N ALA A 92 -19.01 23.96 12.23
CA ALA A 92 -19.34 23.52 10.89
C ALA A 92 -20.29 24.50 10.18
N ALA A 93 -19.99 24.78 8.90
CA ALA A 93 -20.89 25.54 8.05
C ALA A 93 -22.31 24.92 8.01
N ASP A 94 -23.32 25.77 7.87
CA ASP A 94 -24.68 25.32 7.56
C ASP A 94 -24.74 24.85 6.10
N ALA A 95 -24.35 23.60 5.90
CA ALA A 95 -24.17 22.97 4.61
C ALA A 95 -24.31 21.45 4.73
N ASP A 96 -24.52 20.78 3.59
CA ASP A 96 -24.42 19.33 3.55
C ASP A 96 -22.96 18.85 3.49
N MET A 97 -22.77 17.56 3.77
CA MET A 97 -21.46 16.93 3.88
C MET A 97 -20.61 16.94 2.59
N TYR A 98 -21.18 17.35 1.45
CA TYR A 98 -20.47 17.47 0.18
C TYR A 98 -19.91 18.87 -0.07
N ASP A 99 -20.26 19.87 0.74
CA ASP A 99 -19.90 21.26 0.51
C ASP A 99 -18.38 21.50 0.63
N ALA A 100 -17.80 22.21 -0.34
CA ALA A 100 -16.38 22.52 -0.38
C ALA A 100 -15.90 23.38 0.80
N ARG A 101 -16.80 24.12 1.47
CA ARG A 101 -16.49 24.91 2.67
C ARG A 101 -16.00 24.06 3.84
N HIS A 102 -16.32 22.76 3.87
CA HIS A 102 -15.76 21.83 4.84
C HIS A 102 -14.28 21.50 4.58
N TRP A 103 -13.71 21.89 3.45
CA TRP A 103 -12.26 21.77 3.20
C TRP A 103 -11.72 22.90 2.31
N PRO A 104 -11.48 24.10 2.88
CA PRO A 104 -11.04 25.26 2.12
C PRO A 104 -9.54 25.23 1.78
N ALA A 105 -8.76 24.31 2.38
CA ALA A 105 -7.33 24.20 2.14
C ALA A 105 -7.04 23.66 0.73
N ALA A 106 -5.94 24.12 0.14
CA ALA A 106 -5.48 23.66 -1.16
C ALA A 106 -5.15 22.16 -1.15
N LEU A 107 -5.41 21.48 -2.27
CA LEU A 107 -5.03 20.09 -2.43
C LEU A 107 -3.51 19.94 -2.58
N PRO A 108 -2.93 18.87 -2.01
CA PRO A 108 -1.51 18.61 -2.11
C PRO A 108 -1.10 18.22 -3.53
N GLY A 109 0.01 18.80 -4.01
CA GLY A 109 0.63 18.43 -5.29
C GLY A 109 1.78 17.43 -5.15
N ASP A 110 2.07 17.00 -3.93
CA ASP A 110 3.19 16.13 -3.59
C ASP A 110 2.74 15.00 -2.62
N ALA A 111 3.56 13.96 -2.53
CA ALA A 111 3.26 12.79 -1.71
C ALA A 111 3.21 13.15 -0.22
N ALA A 112 4.11 14.01 0.25
CA ALA A 112 4.17 14.39 1.67
C ALA A 112 2.89 15.10 2.14
N GLY A 113 2.39 16.06 1.35
CA GLY A 113 1.14 16.76 1.61
C GLY A 113 -0.07 15.82 1.51
N ALA A 114 -0.06 14.86 0.58
CA ALA A 114 -1.11 13.85 0.49
C ALA A 114 -1.19 12.97 1.73
N LEU A 115 -0.05 12.53 2.27
CA LEU A 115 0.00 11.76 3.52
C LEU A 115 -0.47 12.60 4.71
N ALA A 116 -0.06 13.86 4.80
CA ALA A 116 -0.51 14.76 5.87
C ALA A 116 -2.04 14.99 5.83
N MET A 117 -2.61 15.19 4.64
CA MET A 117 -4.06 15.32 4.45
C MET A 117 -4.81 14.03 4.80
N LEU A 118 -4.29 12.87 4.40
CA LEU A 118 -4.86 11.57 4.77
C LEU A 118 -4.85 11.37 6.29
N ASP A 119 -3.73 11.65 6.94
CA ASP A 119 -3.57 11.54 8.40
C ASP A 119 -4.50 12.53 9.14
N GLU A 120 -4.66 13.77 8.65
CA GLU A 120 -5.61 14.75 9.20
C GLU A 120 -7.06 14.27 9.06
N GLY A 121 -7.46 13.86 7.86
CA GLY A 121 -8.82 13.38 7.59
C GLY A 121 -9.16 12.17 8.46
N TYR A 122 -8.26 11.18 8.53
CA TYR A 122 -8.41 10.01 9.39
C TYR A 122 -8.59 10.41 10.85
N ARG A 123 -7.70 11.26 11.38
CA ARG A 123 -7.75 11.69 12.77
C ARG A 123 -9.08 12.38 13.11
N LEU A 124 -9.53 13.33 12.28
CA LEU A 124 -10.79 14.05 12.48
C LEU A 124 -12.00 13.10 12.49
N TRP A 125 -12.05 12.17 11.54
CA TRP A 125 -13.14 11.19 11.46
C TRP A 125 -13.12 10.23 12.65
N HIS A 126 -11.95 9.66 12.92
CA HIS A 126 -11.74 8.69 13.99
C HIS A 126 -12.09 9.26 15.36
N GLU A 127 -11.58 10.44 15.71
CA GLU A 127 -11.90 11.11 16.98
C GLU A 127 -13.40 11.43 17.10
N GLY A 128 -14.02 11.88 16.00
CA GLY A 128 -15.46 12.17 15.97
C GLY A 128 -16.32 10.93 16.22
N VAL A 129 -16.01 9.81 15.57
CA VAL A 129 -16.72 8.54 15.77
C VAL A 129 -16.46 7.97 17.17
N ALA A 130 -15.23 8.06 17.68
CA ALA A 130 -14.86 7.61 19.02
C ALA A 130 -15.63 8.33 20.14
N ALA A 131 -16.09 9.57 19.89
CA ALA A 131 -16.88 10.35 20.83
C ALA A 131 -18.39 10.01 20.83
N LEU A 132 -18.86 9.16 19.90
CA LEU A 132 -20.27 8.79 19.81
C LEU A 132 -20.67 7.69 20.79
N ASP A 133 -21.85 7.86 21.38
CA ASP A 133 -22.58 6.79 22.05
C ASP A 133 -23.53 6.06 21.09
N ASP A 134 -24.13 4.96 21.56
CA ASP A 134 -25.03 4.12 20.75
C ASP A 134 -26.30 4.89 20.31
N GLU A 135 -26.76 5.87 21.10
CA GLU A 135 -27.92 6.68 20.72
C GLU A 135 -27.58 7.62 19.56
N ALA A 136 -26.45 8.33 19.65
CA ALA A 136 -25.97 9.22 18.61
C ALA A 136 -25.69 8.47 17.30
N LEU A 137 -25.20 7.23 17.36
CA LEU A 137 -25.03 6.35 16.21
C LEU A 137 -26.35 6.04 15.49
N LEU A 138 -27.47 5.96 16.21
CA LEU A 138 -28.78 5.67 15.64
C LEU A 138 -29.54 6.91 15.16
N ARG A 139 -29.05 8.12 15.44
CA ARG A 139 -29.70 9.35 14.97
C ARG A 139 -29.57 9.50 13.45
N PRO A 140 -30.62 10.01 12.77
CA PRO A 140 -30.53 10.38 11.37
C PRO A 140 -29.48 11.47 11.12
N LEU A 141 -28.85 11.45 9.95
CA LEU A 141 -27.89 12.48 9.53
C LEU A 141 -28.53 13.87 9.42
N GLY A 142 -29.85 13.93 9.19
CA GLY A 142 -30.58 15.18 9.01
C GLY A 142 -30.14 15.94 7.75
N PRO A 143 -30.38 17.26 7.68
CA PRO A 143 -30.07 18.05 6.48
C PRO A 143 -28.63 17.93 6.00
N ARG A 144 -27.68 17.70 6.92
CA ARG A 144 -26.26 17.50 6.59
C ARG A 144 -25.99 16.25 5.74
N GLY A 145 -26.87 15.24 5.80
CA GLY A 145 -26.79 14.03 4.99
C GLY A 145 -27.27 14.18 3.55
N ALA A 146 -27.85 15.33 3.17
CA ALA A 146 -28.44 15.58 1.85
C ALA A 146 -29.40 14.44 1.40
N ALA A 147 -29.09 13.76 0.29
CA ALA A 147 -29.89 12.64 -0.21
C ALA A 147 -29.98 11.45 0.78
N TYR A 148 -29.14 11.43 1.80
CA TYR A 148 -29.07 10.43 2.86
C TYR A 148 -29.53 10.97 4.23
N ALA A 149 -30.31 12.05 4.27
CA ALA A 149 -30.75 12.68 5.52
C ALA A 149 -31.44 11.73 6.51
N GLU A 150 -32.15 10.73 5.99
CA GLU A 150 -32.87 9.72 6.79
C GLU A 150 -31.99 8.52 7.21
N ASP A 151 -30.77 8.40 6.67
CA ASP A 151 -29.84 7.36 7.08
C ASP A 151 -29.25 7.67 8.46
N THR A 152 -28.87 6.64 9.21
CA THR A 152 -28.27 6.79 10.54
C THR A 152 -26.78 7.15 10.45
N MET A 153 -26.25 7.77 11.51
CA MET A 153 -24.80 7.97 11.66
C MET A 153 -24.02 6.65 11.55
N ALA A 154 -24.51 5.56 12.14
CA ALA A 154 -23.90 4.23 12.01
C ALA A 154 -23.81 3.76 10.54
N LYS A 155 -24.84 4.03 9.73
CA LYS A 155 -24.83 3.69 8.30
C LYS A 155 -23.80 4.52 7.54
N LEU A 156 -23.61 5.79 7.92
CA LEU A 156 -22.54 6.62 7.37
C LEU A 156 -21.15 6.10 7.76
N VAL A 157 -20.95 5.69 9.01
CA VAL A 157 -19.69 5.10 9.48
C VAL A 157 -19.35 3.83 8.69
N LEU A 158 -20.31 2.93 8.53
CA LEU A 158 -20.13 1.72 7.71
C LEU A 158 -19.80 2.05 6.25
N HIS A 159 -20.44 3.07 5.68
CA HIS A 159 -20.13 3.55 4.33
C HIS A 159 -18.69 4.07 4.26
N VAL A 160 -18.28 4.97 5.17
CA VAL A 160 -16.93 5.53 5.20
C VAL A 160 -15.88 4.43 5.36
N ASN A 161 -16.07 3.48 6.27
CA ASN A 161 -15.17 2.34 6.43
C ASN A 161 -14.98 1.58 5.10
N ARG A 162 -16.08 1.27 4.41
CA ARG A 162 -16.04 0.57 3.12
C ARG A 162 -15.31 1.39 2.05
N GLU A 163 -15.56 2.69 1.95
CA GLU A 163 -14.90 3.57 0.97
C GLU A 163 -13.39 3.66 1.22
N VAL A 164 -12.97 3.85 2.47
CA VAL A 164 -11.55 3.89 2.84
C VAL A 164 -10.86 2.56 2.53
N MET A 165 -11.49 1.44 2.85
CA MET A 165 -10.93 0.11 2.57
C MET A 165 -10.83 -0.18 1.08
N ALA A 166 -11.88 0.15 0.31
CA ALA A 166 -11.91 -0.07 -1.13
C ALA A 166 -10.82 0.77 -1.82
N HIS A 167 -10.86 2.09 -1.65
CA HIS A 167 -9.92 2.97 -2.32
C HIS A 167 -8.50 2.88 -1.76
N GLY A 168 -8.34 2.57 -0.47
CA GLY A 168 -7.03 2.28 0.13
C GLY A 168 -6.39 1.04 -0.48
N ALA A 169 -7.17 -0.02 -0.76
CA ALA A 169 -6.67 -1.21 -1.41
C ALA A 169 -6.30 -0.94 -2.87
N GLU A 170 -7.07 -0.10 -3.58
CA GLU A 170 -6.75 0.34 -4.93
C GLU A 170 -5.47 1.18 -4.97
N ILE A 171 -5.23 2.07 -4.00
CA ILE A 171 -3.96 2.80 -3.87
C ILE A 171 -2.83 1.80 -3.67
N CYS A 172 -2.96 0.84 -2.75
CA CYS A 172 -1.95 -0.19 -2.52
C CYS A 172 -1.64 -1.00 -3.78
N LEU A 173 -2.66 -1.37 -4.56
CA LEU A 173 -2.50 -2.06 -5.84
C LEU A 173 -1.80 -1.19 -6.88
N LEU A 174 -2.15 0.09 -6.98
CA LEU A 174 -1.48 1.02 -7.89
C LEU A 174 0.00 1.20 -7.54
N ARG A 175 0.35 1.21 -6.25
CA ARG A 175 1.76 1.20 -5.82
C ARG A 175 2.50 -0.06 -6.28
N ASP A 176 1.87 -1.22 -6.17
CA ASP A 176 2.45 -2.47 -6.68
C ASP A 176 2.62 -2.45 -8.20
N LEU A 177 1.63 -1.92 -8.93
CA LEU A 177 1.71 -1.77 -10.38
C LEU A 177 2.78 -0.75 -10.79
N TYR A 178 2.96 0.34 -10.05
CA TYR A 178 4.02 1.32 -10.30
C TYR A 178 5.40 0.66 -10.21
N ARG A 179 5.63 -0.11 -9.13
CA ARG A 179 6.88 -0.86 -8.93
C ARG A 179 7.10 -1.88 -10.03
N ALA A 180 6.09 -2.70 -10.36
CA ALA A 180 6.18 -3.67 -11.44
C ALA A 180 6.44 -3.00 -12.81
N TYR A 181 5.86 -1.82 -13.03
CA TYR A 181 6.06 -1.02 -14.24
C TYR A 181 7.47 -0.41 -14.35
N ALA A 182 8.10 -0.10 -13.22
CA ALA A 182 9.51 0.29 -13.17
C ALA A 182 10.42 -0.93 -13.38
N ASP A 183 10.15 -2.03 -12.67
CA ASP A 183 10.93 -3.27 -12.69
C ASP A 183 11.03 -3.89 -14.08
N ARG A 184 9.97 -3.83 -14.88
CA ARG A 184 9.99 -4.33 -16.27
C ARG A 184 10.96 -3.57 -17.19
N ARG A 185 11.40 -2.37 -16.82
CA ARG A 185 12.34 -1.55 -17.60
C ARG A 185 13.80 -1.86 -17.26
N ASP A 186 14.05 -2.45 -16.09
CA ASP A 186 15.38 -2.91 -15.70
C ASP A 186 15.61 -4.31 -16.28
N PRO A 187 16.61 -4.52 -17.16
CA PRO A 187 16.81 -5.80 -17.84
C PRO A 187 17.21 -6.93 -16.87
N VAL A 188 17.93 -6.63 -15.79
CA VAL A 188 18.35 -7.62 -14.78
C VAL A 188 17.15 -8.03 -13.95
N VAL A 189 16.41 -7.05 -13.41
CA VAL A 189 15.22 -7.30 -12.59
C VAL A 189 14.15 -8.02 -13.40
N ALA A 190 13.85 -7.55 -14.61
CA ALA A 190 12.83 -8.16 -15.45
C ALA A 190 13.18 -9.61 -15.85
N ALA A 191 14.46 -9.91 -16.10
CA ALA A 191 14.90 -11.28 -16.36
C ALA A 191 14.77 -12.17 -15.11
N ALA A 192 15.20 -11.66 -13.95
CA ALA A 192 15.14 -12.39 -12.69
C ALA A 192 13.69 -12.73 -12.28
N LEU A 193 12.78 -11.75 -12.36
CA LEU A 193 11.36 -11.95 -12.05
C LEU A 193 10.62 -12.85 -13.05
N ARG A 194 11.17 -13.08 -14.25
CA ARG A 194 10.65 -14.07 -15.22
C ARG A 194 11.27 -15.47 -15.08
N GLY A 195 12.28 -15.64 -14.24
CA GLY A 195 12.99 -16.91 -14.10
C GLY A 195 14.02 -17.18 -15.20
N ASP A 196 14.43 -16.15 -15.96
CA ASP A 196 15.35 -16.29 -17.10
C ASP A 196 16.81 -16.10 -16.64
N ALA A 197 17.41 -17.13 -16.04
CA ALA A 197 18.79 -17.10 -15.57
C ALA A 197 19.82 -16.78 -16.68
N PRO A 198 19.71 -17.30 -17.91
CA PRO A 198 20.58 -16.87 -19.01
C PRO A 198 20.48 -15.38 -19.33
N ALA A 199 19.27 -14.79 -19.30
CA ALA A 199 19.11 -13.35 -19.49
C ALA A 199 19.68 -12.53 -18.33
N VAL A 200 19.56 -13.01 -17.08
CA VAL A 200 20.21 -12.40 -15.92
C VAL A 200 21.72 -12.35 -16.13
N ALA A 201 22.35 -13.48 -16.48
CA ALA A 201 23.79 -13.54 -16.70
C ALA A 201 24.27 -12.61 -17.83
N ARG A 202 23.51 -12.48 -18.93
CA ARG A 202 23.82 -11.52 -19.99
C ARG A 202 23.68 -10.08 -19.51
N ALA A 203 22.56 -9.74 -18.88
CA ALA A 203 22.26 -8.38 -18.45
C ALA A 203 23.25 -7.88 -17.39
N THR A 204 23.71 -8.73 -16.48
CA THR A 204 24.75 -8.37 -15.50
C THR A 204 26.13 -8.27 -16.15
N ALA A 205 26.48 -9.14 -17.10
CA ALA A 205 27.72 -9.03 -17.87
C ALA A 205 27.79 -7.75 -18.71
N ASP A 206 26.64 -7.25 -19.18
CA ASP A 206 26.51 -5.98 -19.89
C ASP A 206 26.57 -4.74 -18.94
N GLY A 207 26.85 -4.95 -17.65
CA GLY A 207 26.98 -3.89 -16.64
C GLY A 207 25.67 -3.52 -15.93
N GLY A 208 24.61 -4.31 -16.08
CA GLY A 208 23.36 -4.14 -15.36
C GLY A 208 23.54 -4.29 -13.85
N ALA A 209 23.07 -3.32 -13.08
CA ALA A 209 23.15 -3.34 -11.62
C ALA A 209 22.19 -4.38 -11.03
N VAL A 210 22.63 -5.11 -10.00
CA VAL A 210 21.77 -5.99 -9.21
C VAL A 210 21.33 -5.24 -7.96
N ARG A 211 20.02 -4.99 -7.82
CA ARG A 211 19.50 -4.42 -6.57
C ARG A 211 19.66 -5.41 -5.41
N PRO A 212 19.99 -4.96 -4.19
CA PRO A 212 20.31 -5.87 -3.07
C PRO A 212 19.22 -6.90 -2.75
N THR A 213 17.95 -6.55 -2.94
CA THR A 213 16.80 -7.41 -2.63
C THR A 213 16.53 -8.48 -3.68
N LEU A 214 17.11 -8.40 -4.88
CA LEU A 214 16.68 -9.21 -6.02
C LEU A 214 16.93 -10.72 -5.81
N VAL A 215 17.97 -11.08 -5.06
CA VAL A 215 18.27 -12.48 -4.70
C VAL A 215 17.15 -13.07 -3.84
N ALA A 216 16.67 -12.32 -2.84
CA ALA A 216 15.54 -12.70 -1.99
C ALA A 216 14.23 -12.80 -2.78
N GLU A 217 13.99 -11.85 -3.69
CA GLU A 217 12.80 -11.83 -4.55
C GLU A 217 12.76 -13.04 -5.49
N ALA A 218 13.87 -13.37 -6.15
CA ALA A 218 13.98 -14.56 -6.98
C ALA A 218 13.80 -15.86 -6.16
N ALA A 219 14.35 -15.90 -4.95
CA ALA A 219 14.18 -17.02 -4.03
C ALA A 219 12.72 -17.19 -3.58
N GLY A 220 12.02 -16.09 -3.28
CA GLY A 220 10.59 -16.12 -2.96
C GLY A 220 9.69 -16.59 -4.10
N LEU A 221 10.16 -16.45 -5.35
CA LEU A 221 9.52 -17.02 -6.56
C LEU A 221 10.01 -18.43 -6.90
N HIS A 222 10.93 -18.99 -6.11
CA HIS A 222 11.57 -20.29 -6.34
C HIS A 222 12.32 -20.36 -7.68
N HIS A 223 12.81 -19.22 -8.17
CA HIS A 223 13.64 -19.15 -9.38
C HIS A 223 15.09 -19.50 -9.02
N TRP A 224 15.35 -20.74 -8.63
CA TRP A 224 16.64 -21.15 -8.08
C TRP A 224 17.81 -20.97 -9.05
N ASP A 225 17.61 -21.19 -10.34
CA ASP A 225 18.64 -20.93 -11.36
C ASP A 225 18.98 -19.43 -11.46
N VAL A 226 17.99 -18.55 -11.26
CA VAL A 226 18.22 -17.11 -11.18
C VAL A 226 18.99 -16.75 -9.91
N VAL A 227 18.66 -17.35 -8.76
CA VAL A 227 19.42 -17.16 -7.51
C VAL A 227 20.89 -17.50 -7.73
N ARG A 228 21.19 -18.65 -8.35
CA ARG A 228 22.56 -19.04 -8.69
C ARG A 228 23.23 -18.03 -9.63
N ALA A 229 22.53 -17.57 -10.66
CA ALA A 229 23.07 -16.59 -11.61
C ALA A 229 23.35 -15.22 -10.96
N LEU A 230 22.49 -14.76 -10.07
CA LEU A 230 22.68 -13.49 -9.34
C LEU A 230 23.86 -13.57 -8.38
N VAL A 231 23.97 -14.66 -7.61
CA VAL A 231 25.08 -14.88 -6.67
C VAL A 231 26.42 -15.01 -7.43
N ALA A 232 26.43 -15.72 -8.57
CA ALA A 232 27.60 -15.80 -9.45
C ALA A 232 28.01 -14.42 -10.02
N ALA A 233 27.06 -13.50 -10.18
CA ALA A 233 27.30 -12.12 -10.58
C ALA A 233 27.73 -11.20 -9.40
N GLY A 234 27.95 -11.75 -8.21
CA GLY A 234 28.41 -11.02 -7.03
C GLY A 234 27.31 -10.41 -6.16
N ALA A 235 26.05 -10.80 -6.36
CA ALA A 235 24.96 -10.38 -5.49
C ALA A 235 25.07 -11.00 -4.08
N PRO A 236 24.64 -10.28 -3.02
CA PRO A 236 24.70 -10.81 -1.66
C PRO A 236 23.80 -12.03 -1.49
N ALA A 237 24.35 -13.09 -0.90
CA ALA A 237 23.69 -14.39 -0.75
C ALA A 237 22.66 -14.44 0.40
N ASP A 238 22.80 -13.57 1.42
CA ASP A 238 22.01 -13.60 2.65
C ASP A 238 20.49 -13.62 2.40
N GLY A 239 20.02 -12.81 1.45
CA GLY A 239 18.60 -12.61 1.20
C GLY A 239 17.82 -13.86 0.78
N ALA A 240 18.49 -14.90 0.28
CA ALA A 240 17.83 -16.12 -0.19
C ALA A 240 17.84 -17.28 0.82
N LEU A 241 18.62 -17.18 1.91
CA LEU A 241 18.94 -18.36 2.72
C LEU A 241 17.72 -18.93 3.46
N HIS A 242 16.89 -18.09 4.08
CA HIS A 242 15.64 -18.53 4.72
C HIS A 242 14.68 -19.19 3.71
N TYR A 243 14.52 -18.61 2.52
CA TYR A 243 13.65 -19.14 1.47
C TYR A 243 14.14 -20.50 0.96
N ALA A 244 15.43 -20.63 0.64
CA ALA A 244 16.01 -21.89 0.19
C ALA A 244 15.92 -22.97 1.28
N ALA A 245 16.12 -22.58 2.55
CA ALA A 245 16.01 -23.47 3.69
C ALA A 245 14.58 -23.99 3.90
N GLY A 246 13.60 -23.08 3.86
CA GLY A 246 12.18 -23.42 3.97
C GLY A 246 11.62 -24.17 2.76
N ALA A 247 12.30 -24.14 1.60
CA ALA A 247 11.96 -24.91 0.42
C ALA A 247 12.67 -26.28 0.35
N GLY A 248 13.64 -26.55 1.23
CA GLY A 248 14.40 -27.79 1.23
C GLY A 248 15.47 -27.89 0.14
N GLU A 249 15.87 -26.76 -0.45
CA GLU A 249 16.78 -26.70 -1.60
C GLU A 249 18.25 -26.79 -1.15
N LEU A 250 18.68 -27.97 -0.71
CA LEU A 250 20.00 -28.19 -0.11
C LEU A 250 21.16 -27.71 -1.00
N GLU A 251 21.05 -27.86 -2.32
CA GLU A 251 22.07 -27.42 -3.26
C GLU A 251 22.16 -25.89 -3.34
N VAL A 252 21.03 -25.19 -3.25
CA VAL A 252 21.00 -23.73 -3.22
C VAL A 252 21.53 -23.25 -1.87
N VAL A 253 21.08 -23.86 -0.77
CA VAL A 253 21.57 -23.56 0.59
C VAL A 253 23.09 -23.70 0.66
N THR A 254 23.63 -24.80 0.15
CA THR A 254 25.09 -25.04 0.11
C THR A 254 25.80 -23.91 -0.65
N LEU A 255 25.31 -23.57 -1.85
CA LEU A 255 25.87 -22.50 -2.65
C LEU A 255 25.83 -21.14 -1.93
N LEU A 256 24.72 -20.82 -1.25
CA LEU A 256 24.58 -19.55 -0.53
C LEU A 256 25.57 -19.47 0.64
N VAL A 257 25.74 -20.55 1.41
CA VAL A 257 26.70 -20.61 2.52
C VAL A 257 28.15 -20.51 2.00
N GLU A 258 28.47 -21.17 0.89
CA GLU A 258 29.78 -21.05 0.23
C GLU A 258 30.08 -19.61 -0.22
N HIS A 259 29.05 -18.82 -0.51
CA HIS A 259 29.16 -17.40 -0.86
C HIS A 259 28.96 -16.45 0.33
N GLY A 260 29.06 -16.97 1.56
CA GLY A 260 29.14 -16.18 2.79
C GLY A 260 27.80 -15.79 3.41
N ALA A 261 26.69 -16.47 3.05
CA ALA A 261 25.41 -16.23 3.70
C ALA A 261 25.47 -16.55 5.21
N ASP A 262 24.96 -15.65 6.05
CA ASP A 262 24.92 -15.81 7.51
C ASP A 262 23.86 -16.84 7.94
N THR A 263 24.32 -18.01 8.38
CA THR A 263 23.45 -19.10 8.87
C THR A 263 22.81 -18.80 10.23
N GLY A 264 23.30 -17.80 10.96
CA GLY A 264 22.79 -17.38 12.27
C GLY A 264 21.79 -16.21 12.20
N ALA A 265 21.61 -15.59 11.03
CA ALA A 265 20.69 -14.47 10.85
C ALA A 265 19.24 -14.88 11.17
N VAL A 266 18.46 -13.98 11.76
CA VAL A 266 17.04 -14.20 12.06
C VAL A 266 16.14 -13.33 11.20
N ASP A 267 15.02 -13.87 10.73
CA ASP A 267 14.07 -13.11 9.91
C ASP A 267 13.30 -12.07 10.75
N ASP A 268 12.79 -11.03 10.08
CA ASP A 268 12.10 -9.91 10.76
C ASP A 268 10.71 -10.29 11.29
N ARG A 269 10.06 -11.30 10.69
CA ARG A 269 8.65 -11.62 10.96
C ARG A 269 8.48 -12.61 12.11
N PHE A 270 9.26 -13.68 12.11
CA PHE A 270 9.17 -14.78 13.07
C PHE A 270 10.38 -14.87 13.99
N ARG A 271 11.44 -14.10 13.73
CA ARG A 271 12.69 -14.13 14.49
C ARG A 271 13.34 -15.52 14.47
N LEU A 272 13.21 -16.24 13.36
CA LEU A 272 13.72 -17.59 13.17
C LEU A 272 14.97 -17.60 12.30
N THR A 273 15.90 -18.52 12.58
CA THR A 273 17.07 -18.80 11.74
C THR A 273 16.68 -19.60 10.48
N PRO A 274 17.55 -19.67 9.45
CA PRO A 274 17.33 -20.56 8.30
C PRO A 274 17.16 -22.03 8.71
N ALA A 275 17.91 -22.50 9.70
CA ALA A 275 17.75 -23.86 10.23
C ALA A 275 16.36 -24.07 10.85
N ALA A 276 15.85 -23.10 11.61
CA ALA A 276 14.51 -23.16 12.18
C ALA A 276 13.40 -23.09 11.12
N TRP A 277 13.61 -22.37 10.01
CA TRP A 277 12.72 -22.44 8.85
C TRP A 277 12.71 -23.84 8.23
N ALA A 278 13.89 -24.43 7.99
CA ALA A 278 13.98 -25.79 7.47
C ALA A 278 13.27 -26.80 8.39
N ASP A 279 13.43 -26.71 9.71
CA ASP A 279 12.71 -27.56 10.67
C ASP A 279 11.19 -27.35 10.62
N TYR A 280 10.73 -26.09 10.60
CA TYR A 280 9.31 -25.76 10.53
C TYR A 280 8.64 -26.33 9.28
N PHE A 281 9.33 -26.28 8.13
CA PHE A 281 8.87 -26.84 6.86
C PHE A 281 9.27 -28.32 6.65
N GLN A 282 9.82 -28.97 7.67
CA GLN A 282 10.13 -30.41 7.69
C GLN A 282 11.22 -30.85 6.69
N HIS A 283 12.30 -30.07 6.59
CA HIS A 283 13.50 -30.32 5.78
C HIS A 283 14.72 -30.66 6.65
N PRO A 284 14.76 -31.85 7.29
CA PRO A 284 15.77 -32.19 8.30
C PRO A 284 17.20 -32.25 7.77
N GLU A 285 17.39 -32.61 6.49
CA GLU A 285 18.72 -32.64 5.87
C GLU A 285 19.33 -31.23 5.77
N VAL A 286 18.49 -30.24 5.42
CA VAL A 286 18.88 -28.84 5.34
C VAL A 286 19.10 -28.25 6.73
N ALA A 287 18.22 -28.52 7.68
CA ALA A 287 18.40 -28.10 9.07
C ALA A 287 19.70 -28.65 9.67
N ALA A 288 19.99 -29.93 9.42
CA ALA A 288 21.22 -30.58 9.84
C ALA A 288 22.48 -30.09 9.12
N TYR A 289 22.36 -29.52 7.92
CA TYR A 289 23.46 -28.85 7.23
C TYR A 289 23.72 -27.46 7.84
N LEU A 290 22.67 -26.67 8.06
CA LEU A 290 22.74 -25.29 8.56
C LEU A 290 23.12 -25.18 10.04
N SER A 291 22.97 -26.25 10.81
CA SER A 291 23.30 -26.30 12.24
C SER A 291 24.75 -26.77 12.53
N ARG A 292 25.58 -26.93 11.50
CA ARG A 292 26.99 -27.35 11.62
C ARG A 292 27.91 -26.17 11.84
#